data_AF-A0A5K1EF62-F1
#
_entry.id   AF-A0A5K1EF62-F1
#
_cell.length_a   1.000
_cell.length_b   1.000
_cell.length_c   1.000
_cell.angle_alpha   90.00
_cell.angle_beta   90.00
_cell.angle_gamma   90.00
#
_symmetry.space_group_name_H-M   'P 1'
#
loop_
_entity.id
_entity.type
_entity.pdbx_description
1 polymer ?
#
loop_
_entity_poly.entity_id
_entity_poly.type
_entity_poly.pdbx_seq_one_letter_code
_entity_poly.pdbx_strand_id
1 'polypeptide(L)' 'MLQIFRPIQGINMVDSDEHRKALLDQIIVGLELLEEAFEKCCKGGKFFGGERIGFMDIVLENE' A
#
# COMPACT_ATOMS: atom_id res chain seq x y z
N MET A 1 -9.17 7.09 -1.64
CA MET A 1 -7.93 7.10 -0.86
C MET A 1 -7.76 5.71 -0.27
N LEU A 2 -6.66 5.02 -0.57
CA LEU A 2 -6.44 3.64 -0.11
C LEU A 2 -6.40 3.64 1.43
N GLN A 3 -7.07 2.68 2.06
CA GLN A 3 -7.21 2.61 3.53
C GLN A 3 -5.86 2.38 4.27
N ILE A 4 -4.77 2.12 3.53
CA ILE A 4 -3.45 1.73 4.04
C ILE A 4 -2.65 2.92 4.60
N PHE A 5 -2.88 4.13 4.08
CA PHE A 5 -2.02 5.29 4.38
C PHE A 5 -2.14 5.77 5.83
N ARG A 6 -3.34 5.70 6.41
CA ARG A 6 -3.55 6.11 7.81
C ARG A 6 -2.85 5.18 8.81
N PRO A 7 -2.97 3.84 8.69
CA PRO A 7 -2.21 2.93 9.53
C PRO A 7 -0.69 3.11 9.46
N ILE A 8 -0.12 3.35 8.27
CA ILE A 8 1.32 3.59 8.08
C ILE A 8 1.79 4.83 8.86
N GLN A 9 1.03 5.92 8.80
CA GLN A 9 1.36 7.16 9.52
C GLN A 9 1.27 6.99 11.05
N GLY A 10 0.33 6.17 11.53
CA GLY A 10 0.05 6.01 12.95
C GLY A 10 0.96 5.05 13.70
N ILE A 11 1.69 4.16 13.01
CA ILE A 11 2.38 3.03 13.66
C ILE A 11 3.46 3.46 14.68
N ASN A 12 4.14 4.58 14.40
CA ASN A 12 5.17 5.15 15.29
C ASN A 12 4.59 5.98 16.44
N MET A 13 3.28 6.30 16.39
CA MET A 13 2.60 7.11 17.41
C MET A 13 1.91 6.26 18.48
N VAL A 14 1.99 4.93 18.39
CA VAL A 14 1.30 4.01 19.28
C VAL A 14 2.28 3.33 20.23
N ASP A 15 1.99 3.46 21.52
CA ASP A 15 2.84 2.95 22.61
C ASP A 15 2.50 1.52 23.06
N SER A 16 1.32 1.00 22.70
CA SER A 16 0.89 -0.37 23.06
C SER A 16 1.14 -1.34 21.91
N ASP A 17 1.71 -2.50 22.25
CA ASP A 17 2.03 -3.56 21.29
C ASP A 17 0.78 -4.16 20.64
N GLU A 18 -0.35 -4.26 21.36
CA GLU A 18 -1.61 -4.72 20.79
C GLU A 18 -2.15 -3.78 19.71
N HIS A 19 -2.11 -2.47 19.97
CA HIS A 19 -2.54 -1.47 19.01
C HIS A 19 -1.59 -1.39 17.81
N ARG A 20 -0.27 -1.53 18.04
CA ARG A 20 0.72 -1.63 16.96
C ARG A 20 0.46 -2.86 16.08
N LYS A 21 0.16 -4.00 16.69
CA LYS A 21 -0.20 -5.22 15.96
C LYS A 21 -1.46 -5.02 15.11
N ALA A 22 -2.51 -4.42 15.66
CA ALA A 22 -3.73 -4.14 14.90
C ALA A 22 -3.50 -3.21 13.68
N LEU A 23 -2.60 -2.22 13.82
CA LEU A 23 -2.20 -1.37 12.69
C LEU A 23 -1.39 -2.16 11.66
N LEU A 24 -0.46 -3.01 12.09
CA LEU A 24 0.30 -3.89 11.20
C LEU A 24 -0.61 -4.83 10.40
N ASP A 25 -1.58 -5.46 11.05
CA ASP A 25 -2.54 -6.34 10.37
C ASP A 25 -3.33 -5.57 9.29
N GLN A 26 -3.73 -4.32 9.55
CA GLN A 26 -4.38 -3.47 8.54
C GLN A 26 -3.44 -3.09 7.38
N ILE A 27 -2.16 -2.81 7.67
CA ILE A 27 -1.15 -2.51 6.65
C ILE A 27 -0.95 -3.73 5.75
N ILE A 28 -0.82 -4.94 6.33
CA ILE A 28 -0.62 -6.19 5.60
C ILE A 28 -1.78 -6.43 4.63
N VAL A 29 -3.02 -6.38 5.10
CA VAL A 29 -4.21 -6.55 4.24
C VAL A 29 -4.23 -5.50 3.12
N GLY A 30 -3.82 -4.27 3.43
CA GLY A 30 -3.69 -3.20 2.44
C GLY A 30 -2.64 -3.48 1.36
N LEU A 31 -1.48 -4.01 1.76
CA LEU A 31 -0.40 -4.36 0.85
C LEU A 31 -0.75 -5.56 -0.03
N GLU A 32 -1.41 -6.58 0.51
CA GLU A 32 -1.90 -7.73 -0.25
C GLU A 32 -2.87 -7.30 -1.37
N LEU A 33 -3.80 -6.40 -1.06
CA LEU A 33 -4.72 -5.83 -2.07
C LEU A 33 -3.99 -5.03 -3.14
N LEU A 34 -2.94 -4.29 -2.74
CA LEU A 34 -2.14 -3.49 -3.67
C LEU A 34 -1.28 -4.39 -4.58
N GLU A 35 -0.73 -5.46 -4.04
CA GLU A 35 0.02 -6.48 -4.79
C GLU A 35 -0.89 -7.19 -5.80
N GLU A 36 -2.07 -7.64 -5.39
CA GLU A 36 -3.04 -8.25 -6.30
C GLU A 36 -3.46 -7.29 -7.44
N ALA A 37 -3.64 -6.00 -7.11
CA ALA A 37 -3.91 -4.98 -8.12
C ALA A 37 -2.72 -4.77 -9.06
N PHE A 38 -1.49 -4.78 -8.53
CA PHE A 38 -0.27 -4.64 -9.34
C PHE A 38 -0.14 -5.78 -10.33
N GLU A 39 -0.26 -7.03 -9.89
CA GLU A 39 -0.17 -8.22 -10.76
C GLU A 39 -1.16 -8.17 -11.92
N LYS A 40 -2.40 -7.73 -11.65
CA LYS A 40 -3.46 -7.61 -12.67
C LYS A 40 -3.22 -6.44 -13.63
N CYS A 41 -2.61 -5.35 -13.15
CA CYS A 41 -2.46 -4.11 -13.93
C CYS A 41 -1.15 -4.03 -14.69
N CYS A 42 -0.06 -4.62 -14.17
CA CYS A 42 1.28 -4.44 -14.71
C CYS A 42 1.48 -5.13 -16.07
N LYS A 43 0.66 -6.12 -16.44
CA LYS A 43 0.73 -6.80 -17.76
C LYS A 43 2.14 -7.32 -18.08
N GLY A 44 2.89 -7.75 -17.04
CA GLY A 44 4.28 -8.22 -17.16
C GLY A 44 5.35 -7.11 -17.18
N GLY A 45 4.95 -5.84 -17.13
CA GLY A 45 5.83 -4.69 -17.01
C GLY A 45 6.16 -4.34 -15.55
N LYS A 46 6.96 -3.28 -15.37
CA LYS A 46 7.50 -2.88 -14.06
C LYS A 46 6.62 -1.92 -13.26
N PHE A 47 5.59 -1.36 -13.88
CA PHE A 47 4.71 -0.35 -13.31
C PHE A 47 3.26 -0.83 -13.33
N PHE A 48 2.37 -0.18 -12.57
CA PHE A 48 0.93 -0.40 -12.71
C PHE A 48 0.42 -0.07 -14.13
N GLY A 49 1.09 0.84 -14.84
CA GLY A 49 0.85 1.12 -16.26
C GLY A 49 1.48 0.11 -17.25
N GLY A 50 2.17 -0.89 -16.73
CA GLY A 50 2.98 -1.87 -17.45
C GLY A 50 4.39 -1.41 -17.72
N GLU A 51 4.76 -1.21 -19.00
CA GLU A 51 6.12 -0.79 -19.36
C GLU A 51 6.42 0.68 -19.03
N ARG A 52 5.37 1.48 -18.80
CA ARG A 52 5.49 2.90 -18.49
C ARG A 52 4.82 3.20 -17.16
N ILE A 53 5.34 4.22 -16.47
CA ILE A 53 4.74 4.82 -15.29
C ILE A 53 3.26 5.14 -15.59
N GLY A 54 2.37 4.62 -14.75
CA GLY A 54 0.94 4.87 -14.76
C GLY A 54 0.51 5.81 -13.65
N PHE A 55 -0.78 6.12 -13.61
CA PHE A 55 -1.35 7.01 -12.59
C PHE A 55 -1.11 6.49 -11.16
N MET A 56 -1.29 5.18 -10.94
CA MET A 56 -1.12 4.60 -9.62
C MET A 56 0.32 4.70 -9.12
N ASP A 57 1.29 4.51 -10.01
CA ASP A 57 2.71 4.65 -9.66
C ASP A 57 3.03 6.07 -9.15
N ILE A 58 2.46 7.10 -9.79
CA ILE A 58 2.64 8.51 -9.39
C ILE A 58 1.94 8.80 -8.06
N VAL A 59 0.71 8.32 -7.88
CA VAL A 59 -0.06 8.57 -6.65
C VAL A 59 0.64 7.94 -5.45
N LEU A 60 1.11 6.69 -5.56
CA LEU A 60 1.81 6.01 -4.47
C LEU A 60 3.17 6.65 -4.14
N GLU A 61 3.83 7.29 -5.10
CA GLU A 61 5.10 8.01 -4.86
C GLU A 61 4.90 9.33 -4.08
N ASN A 62 3.73 9.97 -4.21
CA ASN A 62 3.48 11.31 -3.67
C ASN A 62 2.62 11.33 -2.38
N GLU A 63 2.34 10.16 -1.81
CA GLU A 63 1.61 9.97 -0.54
C GLU A 63 2.55 9.45 0.57
#